data_AF-A0A963G0C3-F1
#
_entry.id   AF-A0A963G0C3-F1
#
_cell.length_a   1.000
_cell.length_b   1.000
_cell.length_c   1.000
_cell.angle_alpha   90.00
_cell.angle_beta   90.00
_cell.angle_gamma   90.00
#
_symmetry.space_group_name_H-M   'P 1'
#
loop_
_entity.id
_entity.type
_entity.pdbx_description
1 polymer ?
#
loop_
_entity_poly.entity_id
_entity_poly.type
_entity_poly.pdbx_seq_one_letter_code
_entity_poly.pdbx_strand_id
1 'polypeptide(L)'
;MFRFHVVKLLSPRWWLVFLLAGAFFMAFGAVSYNLFRLLQANIWLFAEHGLMVIAEGALEQLLELTLMGYASLLLWLGFKACEGWLVATLMQYRSRD
;
A
#
# COMPACT_ATOMS: atom_id res chain seq x y z
N MET A 1 36.81 -14.30 -3.57
CA MET A 1 36.30 -13.35 -2.54
C MET A 1 35.01 -12.62 -2.98
N PHE A 2 34.79 -12.36 -4.28
CA PHE A 2 33.51 -11.82 -4.81
C PHE A 2 32.27 -12.72 -4.63
N ARG A 3 32.44 -14.03 -4.47
CA ARG A 3 31.34 -15.00 -4.55
C ARG A 3 30.39 -14.99 -3.36
N PHE A 4 30.82 -14.56 -2.16
CA PHE A 4 29.97 -14.56 -0.96
C PHE A 4 29.06 -13.33 -0.86
N HIS A 5 29.44 -12.23 -1.50
CA HIS A 5 28.72 -10.95 -1.48
C HIS A 5 27.41 -11.01 -2.29
N VAL A 6 27.44 -11.65 -3.46
CA VAL A 6 26.26 -11.89 -4.30
C VAL A 6 25.28 -12.87 -3.65
N VAL A 7 25.77 -13.84 -2.86
CA VAL A 7 24.96 -14.93 -2.30
C VAL A 7 23.94 -14.46 -1.25
N LYS A 8 24.20 -13.33 -0.56
CA LYS A 8 23.21 -12.74 0.36
C LYS A 8 22.09 -11.98 -0.36
N LEU A 9 22.44 -11.25 -1.42
CA LEU A 9 21.47 -10.57 -2.29
C LEU A 9 20.61 -11.59 -3.06
N LEU A 10 21.25 -12.70 -3.44
CA LEU A 10 20.62 -13.85 -4.09
C LEU A 10 20.09 -14.89 -3.09
N SER A 11 19.94 -14.52 -1.82
CA SER A 11 19.33 -15.43 -0.85
C SER A 11 17.82 -15.53 -1.12
N PRO A 12 17.23 -16.73 -1.01
CA PRO A 12 15.81 -16.90 -1.27
C PRO A 12 14.93 -16.04 -0.34
N ARG A 13 15.40 -15.77 0.88
CA ARG A 13 14.69 -14.88 1.83
C ARG A 13 14.58 -13.45 1.31
N TRP A 14 15.64 -12.91 0.69
CA TRP A 14 15.61 -11.54 0.19
C TRP A 14 14.58 -11.38 -0.95
N TRP A 15 14.58 -12.32 -1.90
CA TRP A 15 13.59 -12.35 -2.98
C TRP A 15 12.16 -12.55 -2.48
N LEU A 16 11.94 -13.39 -1.47
CA LEU A 16 10.61 -13.57 -0.87
C LEU A 16 10.10 -12.26 -0.25
N VAL A 17 10.94 -11.53 0.50
CA VAL A 17 10.54 -10.23 1.07
C VAL A 17 10.30 -9.19 -0.02
N PHE A 18 11.10 -9.21 -1.10
CA PHE A 18 10.90 -8.33 -2.25
C PHE A 18 9.57 -8.58 -2.96
N LEU A 19 9.23 -9.85 -3.24
CA LEU A 19 7.95 -10.21 -3.84
C LEU A 19 6.77 -9.88 -2.93
N LEU A 20 6.92 -10.10 -1.61
CA LEU A 20 5.90 -9.71 -0.63
C LEU A 20 5.71 -8.19 -0.58
N ALA A 21 6.79 -7.41 -0.62
CA ALA A 21 6.72 -5.95 -0.75
C ALA A 21 5.96 -5.54 -2.01
N GLY A 22 6.27 -6.15 -3.15
CA GLY A 22 5.57 -5.93 -4.41
C GLY A 22 4.08 -6.26 -4.31
N ALA A 23 3.71 -7.37 -3.67
CA ALA A 23 2.31 -7.75 -3.46
C ALA A 23 1.55 -6.71 -2.61
N PHE A 24 2.13 -6.26 -1.49
CA PHE A 24 1.55 -5.19 -0.67
C PHE A 24 1.41 -3.89 -1.45
N PHE A 25 2.43 -3.51 -2.23
CA PHE A 25 2.40 -2.30 -3.04
C PHE A 25 1.32 -2.33 -4.12
N MET A 26 1.19 -3.45 -4.84
CA MET A 26 0.15 -3.61 -5.87
C MET A 26 -1.26 -3.63 -5.26
N ALA A 27 -1.45 -4.33 -4.15
CA ALA A 27 -2.73 -4.33 -3.43
C ALA A 27 -3.08 -2.93 -2.91
N PHE A 28 -2.11 -2.22 -2.31
CA PHE A 28 -2.29 -0.84 -1.87
C PHE A 28 -2.69 0.08 -3.04
N GLY A 29 -2.02 -0.04 -4.18
CA GLY A 29 -2.32 0.75 -5.38
C GLY A 29 -3.72 0.48 -5.90
N ALA A 30 -4.13 -0.79 -5.99
CA ALA A 30 -5.48 -1.17 -6.43
C ALA A 30 -6.58 -0.62 -5.51
N VAL A 31 -6.40 -0.76 -4.19
CA VAL A 31 -7.36 -0.24 -3.20
C VAL A 31 -7.39 1.29 -3.24
N SER A 32 -6.23 1.96 -3.33
CA SER A 32 -6.15 3.42 -3.38
C SER A 32 -6.79 4.00 -4.64
N TYR A 33 -6.60 3.35 -5.79
CA TYR A 33 -7.26 3.75 -7.03
C TYR A 33 -8.78 3.66 -6.92
N ASN A 34 -9.29 2.53 -6.40
CA ASN A 34 -10.73 2.36 -6.18
C ASN A 34 -11.28 3.39 -5.18
N LEU A 35 -10.55 3.62 -4.09
CA LEU A 35 -10.91 4.61 -3.07
C LEU A 35 -11.02 6.01 -3.67
N PHE A 36 -10.03 6.43 -4.47
CA PHE A 36 -10.06 7.74 -5.12
C PHE A 36 -11.24 7.90 -6.08
N ARG A 37 -11.49 6.86 -6.91
CA ARG A 37 -12.64 6.83 -7.83
C ARG A 37 -13.97 6.98 -7.11
N LEU A 38 -14.17 6.22 -6.03
CA LEU A 38 -15.40 6.27 -5.23
C LEU A 38 -15.53 7.60 -4.48
N LEU A 39 -14.43 8.14 -3.96
CA LEU A 39 -14.44 9.41 -3.22
C LEU A 39 -14.85 10.55 -4.14
N GLN A 40 -14.28 10.58 -5.35
CA GLN A 40 -14.62 11.56 -6.37
C GLN A 40 -16.10 11.47 -6.75
N ALA A 41 -16.64 10.26 -6.92
CA ALA A 41 -18.06 10.06 -7.21
C ALA A 41 -18.96 10.57 -6.08
N ASN A 42 -18.62 10.29 -4.82
CA ASN A 42 -19.37 10.79 -3.65
C ASN A 42 -19.36 12.31 -3.58
N ILE A 43 -18.18 12.94 -3.72
CA ILE A 43 -18.05 14.40 -3.70
C ILE A 43 -18.92 15.05 -4.79
N TRP A 44 -18.91 14.48 -6.00
CA TRP A 44 -19.76 14.97 -7.08
C TRP A 44 -21.25 14.87 -6.73
N LEU A 45 -21.66 13.75 -6.14
CA LEU A 45 -23.04 13.48 -5.74
C LEU A 45 -23.54 14.50 -4.69
N PHE A 46 -22.72 14.78 -3.67
CA PHE A 46 -23.00 15.82 -2.68
C PHE A 46 -23.00 17.23 -3.28
N ALA A 47 -22.13 17.50 -4.26
CA ALA A 47 -22.09 18.80 -4.93
C ALA A 47 -23.33 19.06 -5.80
N GLU A 48 -23.88 18.02 -6.44
CA GLU A 48 -25.03 18.13 -7.34
C GLU A 48 -26.37 18.10 -6.60
N HIS A 49 -26.51 17.25 -5.57
CA HIS A 49 -27.80 16.97 -4.90
C HIS A 49 -27.88 17.49 -3.45
N GLY A 50 -26.80 18.08 -2.92
CA GLY A 50 -26.76 18.63 -1.57
C GLY A 50 -26.92 17.58 -0.47
N LEU A 51 -27.60 17.92 0.62
CA LEU A 51 -27.79 17.02 1.78
C LEU A 51 -28.88 15.95 1.54
N MET A 52 -29.63 16.03 0.45
CA MET A 52 -30.75 15.11 0.16
C MET A 52 -30.27 13.65 0.00
N VAL A 53 -29.05 13.47 -0.50
CA VAL A 53 -28.43 12.16 -0.76
C VAL A 53 -27.92 11.41 0.47
N ILE A 54 -27.96 12.03 1.65
CA ILE A 54 -27.69 11.32 2.91
C ILE A 54 -28.74 10.22 3.12
N ALA A 55 -30.00 10.48 2.79
CA ALA A 55 -31.09 9.50 2.90
C ALA A 55 -30.97 8.36 1.87
N GLU A 56 -30.18 8.56 0.81
CA GLU A 56 -29.92 7.58 -0.25
C GLU A 56 -28.71 6.67 0.05
N GLY A 57 -28.11 6.79 1.25
CA GLY A 57 -27.00 5.93 1.69
C GLY A 57 -25.61 6.51 1.44
N ALA A 58 -25.49 7.77 1.01
CA ALA A 58 -24.18 8.42 0.80
C ALA A 58 -23.33 8.46 2.10
N LEU A 59 -23.97 8.47 3.28
CA LEU A 59 -23.28 8.40 4.56
C LEU A 59 -22.66 7.02 4.83
N GLU A 60 -23.37 5.93 4.49
CA GLU A 60 -22.85 4.57 4.59
C GLU A 60 -21.66 4.38 3.65
N GLN A 61 -21.78 4.92 2.42
CA GLN A 61 -20.70 4.90 1.45
C GLN A 61 -19.46 5.66 1.95
N LEU A 62 -19.62 6.83 2.57
CA LEU A 62 -18.49 7.54 3.20
C LEU A 62 -17.82 6.72 4.31
N LEU A 63 -18.59 5.96 5.09
CA LEU A 63 -18.06 5.08 6.13
C LEU A 63 -17.28 3.92 5.52
N GLU A 64 -17.81 3.29 4.47
CA GLU A 64 -17.10 2.24 3.71
C GLU A 64 -15.78 2.76 3.11
N LEU A 65 -15.80 3.96 2.53
CA LEU A 65 -14.58 4.62 2.05
C LEU A 65 -13.56 4.83 3.17
N THR A 66 -14.02 5.25 4.34
CA THR A 66 -13.14 5.43 5.51
C THR A 66 -12.49 4.10 5.89
N LEU A 67 -13.26 3.02 5.94
CA LEU A 67 -12.74 1.68 6.22
C LEU A 67 -11.75 1.21 5.15
N MET A 68 -12.05 1.42 3.86
CA MET A 68 -11.13 1.11 2.76
C MET A 68 -9.84 1.93 2.82
N GLY A 69 -9.92 3.19 3.29
CA GLY A 69 -8.76 4.04 3.55
C GLY A 69 -7.85 3.47 4.65
N TYR A 70 -8.41 3.00 5.76
CA TYR A 70 -7.62 2.32 6.78
C TYR A 70 -7.06 0.97 6.29
N ALA A 71 -7.81 0.23 5.47
CA ALA A 71 -7.31 -0.99 4.84
C ALA A 71 -6.12 -0.71 3.91
N SER A 72 -6.18 0.37 3.12
CA SER A 72 -5.05 0.79 2.28
C SER A 72 -3.84 1.20 3.12
N LEU A 73 -4.07 1.92 4.23
CA LEU A 73 -3.01 2.26 5.18
C LEU A 73 -2.30 1.02 5.74
N LEU A 74 -3.04 -0.04 6.08
CA LEU A 74 -2.46 -1.30 6.55
C LEU A 74 -1.58 -1.97 5.47
N LEU A 75 -2.04 -1.98 4.22
CA LEU A 75 -1.24 -2.49 3.09
C LEU A 75 0.04 -1.68 2.90
N TRP A 76 -0.05 -0.36 3.00
CA TRP A 76 1.09 0.54 2.93
C TRP A 76 2.09 0.29 4.07
N LEU A 77 1.63 0.12 5.31
CA LEU A 77 2.51 -0.24 6.43
C LEU A 77 3.18 -1.60 6.22
N GLY A 78 2.47 -2.59 5.66
CA GLY A 78 3.04 -3.88 5.27
C GLY A 78 4.16 -3.73 4.23
N PHE A 79 3.94 -2.91 3.20
CA PHE A 79 4.98 -2.54 2.23
C PHE A 79 6.18 -1.87 2.90
N LYS A 80 5.96 -0.86 3.75
CA LYS A 80 7.02 -0.13 4.45
C LYS A 80 7.84 -1.00 5.39
N ALA A 81 7.22 -1.98 6.04
CA ALA A 81 7.93 -2.95 6.87
C ALA A 81 8.87 -3.82 6.02
N CYS A 82 8.39 -4.32 4.87
CA CYS A 82 9.20 -5.10 3.94
C CYS A 82 10.34 -4.25 3.35
N GLU A 83 10.04 -3.03 2.90
CA GLU A 83 11.02 -2.08 2.39
C GLU A 83 12.11 -1.78 3.44
N GLY A 84 11.72 -1.52 4.68
CA GLY A 84 12.66 -1.26 5.77
C GLY A 84 13.65 -2.40 5.97
N TRP A 85 13.17 -3.65 5.92
CA TRP A 85 14.04 -4.82 6.00
C TRP A 85 14.98 -4.96 4.78
N LEU A 86 14.45 -4.73 3.56
CA LEU A 86 15.24 -4.78 2.32
C LEU A 86 16.35 -3.72 2.32
N VAL A 87 16.01 -2.48 2.65
CA VAL A 87 16.94 -1.35 2.72
C VAL A 87 17.97 -1.58 3.83
N ALA A 88 17.56 -2.04 5.02
CA ALA A 88 18.51 -2.35 6.09
C ALA A 88 19.52 -3.43 5.65
N THR A 89 19.06 -4.46 4.95
CA THR A 89 19.92 -5.52 4.40
C THR A 89 20.91 -4.97 3.37
N LEU A 90 20.47 -4.04 2.51
CA LEU A 90 21.33 -3.37 1.51
C LEU A 90 22.34 -2.41 2.16
N MET A 91 21.95 -1.67 3.20
CA MET A 91 22.84 -0.73 3.89
C MET A 91 23.91 -1.42 4.72
N GLN A 92 23.55 -2.51 5.42
CA GLN A 92 24.53 -3.37 6.11
C GLN A 92 25.57 -3.99 5.17
N TYR A 93 25.19 -4.20 3.90
CA TYR A 93 26.12 -4.60 2.86
C TYR A 93 27.07 -3.45 2.51
N ARG A 94 26.54 -2.25 2.22
CA ARG A 94 27.34 -1.08 1.81
C ARG A 94 28.38 -0.66 2.84
N SER A 95 28.13 -0.81 4.14
CA SER A 95 29.06 -0.39 5.19
C SER A 95 30.23 -1.35 5.44
N ARG A 96 30.31 -2.48 4.72
CA ARG A 96 31.37 -3.48 4.85
C ARG A 96 32.36 -3.49 3.67
N ASP A 97 32.13 -2.65 2.67
CA ASP A 97 33.03 -2.32 1.56
C ASP A 97 33.86 -1.06 1.90
#